data_AF-A0A7H8H8H4-F1
#
_entry.id   AF-A0A7H8H8H4-F1
#
_cell.length_a   1.000
_cell.length_b   1.000
_cell.length_c   1.000
_cell.angle_alpha   90.00
_cell.angle_beta   90.00
_cell.angle_gamma   90.00
#
_symmetry.space_group_name_H-M   'P 1'
#
loop_
_entity.id
_entity.type
_entity.pdbx_description
1 polymer ?
#
loop_
_entity_poly.entity_id
_entity_poly.type
_entity_poly.pdbx_seq_one_letter_code
_entity_poly.pdbx_strand_id
1 'polypeptide(L)'
;MVIYAECGHQGPADVEFCGECGRYLKWDDDGPVAVKSPPVVQQQVVQPAEPIAPVRQPVQQTVEEQVLNPGDLICGRCGKGNAPTRNFCSRCGASLAESQVVKTSWWRRLFGRKPKEHKAGARPGKDGVRRRTGRAGAARRTVGKVIRRAVAVALIFSALIYALYQPFRSAINTAAVGLWSQVTGIFEAKLNPVHPIKVTATAQTNGHSAPLVTDNAKNTFWAAPGDREQVLVFTFDHPADLRKAIVYSGDAANFPAAHRPQKLHLVFSTGKTYDMALADTPDPQEVPIEHSEGATSVELHVTGLYRSLDGTDVAISEIELFEAG
;
A
#
# COMPACT_ATOMS: atom_id res chain seq x y z
N MET A 1 63.94 -60.21 16.99
CA MET A 1 62.97 -60.73 16.02
C MET A 1 63.69 -61.75 15.16
N VAL A 2 63.06 -62.89 14.97
CA VAL A 2 63.59 -64.02 14.22
C VAL A 2 62.55 -64.50 13.23
N ILE A 3 63.00 -65.12 12.15
CA ILE A 3 62.11 -65.70 11.15
C ILE A 3 61.93 -67.18 11.48
N TYR A 4 60.69 -67.62 11.67
CA TYR A 4 60.41 -69.05 11.87
C TYR A 4 60.55 -69.78 10.54
N ALA A 5 61.39 -70.81 10.51
CA ALA A 5 61.88 -71.42 9.28
C ALA A 5 60.77 -71.99 8.38
N GLU A 6 59.72 -72.59 8.95
CA GLU A 6 58.66 -73.23 8.16
C GLU A 6 57.71 -72.23 7.48
N CYS A 7 57.28 -71.20 8.20
CA CYS A 7 56.25 -70.29 7.68
C CYS A 7 56.78 -68.92 7.25
N GLY A 8 58.04 -68.60 7.57
CA GLY A 8 58.65 -67.31 7.22
C GLY A 8 58.11 -66.11 8.02
N HIS A 9 57.26 -66.34 9.03
CA HIS A 9 56.73 -65.28 9.87
C HIS A 9 57.81 -64.72 10.80
N GLN A 10 57.81 -63.40 11.02
CA GLN A 10 58.78 -62.74 11.91
C GLN A 10 58.20 -62.52 13.30
N GLY A 11 58.79 -63.15 14.31
CA GLY A 11 58.31 -63.06 15.69
C GLY A 11 59.42 -62.88 16.72
N PRO A 12 59.06 -62.71 18.01
CA PRO A 12 60.02 -62.71 19.11
C PRO A 12 60.73 -64.07 19.20
N ALA A 13 61.98 -64.10 19.66
CA ALA A 13 62.76 -65.36 19.68
C ALA A 13 62.40 -66.29 20.84
N ASP A 14 61.66 -65.79 21.84
CA ASP A 14 61.42 -66.41 23.14
C ASP A 14 60.00 -66.99 23.30
N VAL A 15 59.25 -67.11 22.21
CA VAL A 15 57.91 -67.72 22.24
C VAL A 15 57.98 -69.21 21.90
N GLU A 16 57.25 -70.01 22.65
CA GLU A 16 57.25 -71.47 22.48
C GLU A 16 56.29 -71.93 21.38
N PHE A 17 55.38 -71.06 20.90
CA PHE A 17 54.35 -71.39 19.93
C PHE A 17 54.15 -70.27 18.89
N CYS A 18 54.03 -70.62 17.61
CA CYS A 18 53.68 -69.68 16.54
C CYS A 18 52.15 -69.63 16.34
N GLY A 19 51.52 -68.49 16.63
CA GLY A 19 50.06 -68.31 16.49
C GLY A 19 49.52 -68.32 15.06
N GLU A 20 50.38 -68.13 14.05
CA GLU A 20 49.93 -68.05 12.64
C GLU A 20 49.86 -69.45 12.00
N CYS A 21 50.91 -70.27 12.16
CA CYS A 21 50.94 -71.63 11.62
C CYS A 21 50.59 -72.71 12.65
N GLY A 22 50.43 -72.34 13.93
CA GLY A 22 49.95 -73.21 14.99
C GLY A 22 50.97 -74.24 15.52
N ARG A 23 52.28 -73.99 15.39
CA ARG A 23 53.34 -74.96 15.72
C ARG A 23 54.12 -74.61 17.00
N TYR A 24 54.61 -75.64 17.70
CA TYR A 24 55.45 -75.50 18.90
C TYR A 24 56.94 -75.48 18.51
N LEU A 25 57.63 -74.36 18.80
CA LEU A 25 58.94 -73.99 18.22
C LEU A 25 60.15 -74.49 19.02
N LYS A 26 59.95 -75.00 20.23
CA LYS A 26 61.04 -75.37 21.16
C LYS A 26 61.64 -76.76 20.90
N TRP A 27 61.01 -77.57 20.05
CA TRP A 27 61.38 -78.98 19.87
C TRP A 27 62.18 -79.29 18.60
N ASP A 28 62.42 -78.29 17.75
CA ASP A 28 63.23 -78.44 16.54
C ASP A 28 64.55 -77.65 16.69
N ASP A 29 65.65 -78.41 16.74
CA ASP A 29 67.02 -78.01 17.13
C ASP A 29 67.78 -77.15 16.09
N ASP A 30 67.09 -76.56 15.10
CA ASP A 30 67.67 -75.63 14.12
C ASP A 30 67.25 -74.19 14.47
N GLY A 31 68.02 -73.59 15.37
CA GLY A 31 67.72 -72.32 16.01
C GLY A 31 67.53 -71.10 15.08
N PRO A 32 66.75 -70.10 15.52
CA PRO A 32 66.34 -68.99 14.67
C PRO A 32 67.48 -68.05 14.22
N VAL A 33 67.56 -67.78 12.92
CA VAL A 33 68.57 -66.90 12.29
C VAL A 33 68.13 -65.43 12.37
N ALA A 34 68.96 -64.58 12.99
CA ALA A 34 68.70 -63.15 13.14
C ALA A 34 68.83 -62.38 11.82
N VAL A 35 67.84 -61.53 11.53
CA VAL A 35 67.81 -60.69 10.32
C VAL A 35 68.71 -59.47 10.49
N LYS A 36 69.72 -59.34 9.61
CA LYS A 36 70.49 -58.10 9.42
C LYS A 36 69.59 -57.00 8.85
N SER A 37 69.58 -55.82 9.46
CA SER A 37 68.89 -54.63 8.94
C SER A 37 69.42 -54.22 7.55
N PRO A 38 68.57 -54.12 6.50
CA PRO A 38 68.97 -53.50 5.25
C PRO A 38 68.94 -51.95 5.34
N PRO A 39 69.56 -51.26 4.37
CA PRO A 39 70.06 -49.91 4.53
C PRO A 39 68.99 -48.81 4.34
N VAL A 40 69.33 -47.63 4.86
CA VAL A 40 68.60 -46.36 4.70
C VAL A 40 68.52 -45.97 3.22
N VAL A 41 67.31 -45.96 2.65
CA VAL A 41 67.02 -45.30 1.38
C VAL A 41 66.74 -43.83 1.66
N GLN A 42 67.55 -42.93 1.10
CA GLN A 42 67.22 -41.50 1.04
C GLN A 42 66.11 -41.31 0.02
N GLN A 43 64.86 -41.27 0.49
CA GLN A 43 63.73 -40.89 -0.35
C GLN A 43 63.63 -39.36 -0.34
N GLN A 44 63.82 -38.76 -1.52
CA GLN A 44 63.44 -37.37 -1.77
C GLN A 44 62.02 -37.16 -1.23
N VAL A 45 61.86 -36.09 -0.44
CA VAL A 45 60.54 -35.60 -0.03
C VAL A 45 59.79 -35.18 -1.29
N VAL A 46 59.01 -36.11 -1.84
CA VAL A 46 58.00 -35.80 -2.85
C VAL A 46 56.93 -35.01 -2.12
N GLN A 47 56.82 -33.71 -2.43
CA GLN A 47 55.70 -32.92 -1.92
C GLN A 47 54.40 -33.57 -2.40
N PRO A 48 53.39 -33.72 -1.53
CA PRO A 48 52.10 -34.27 -1.92
C PRO A 48 51.56 -33.48 -3.12
N ALA A 49 51.16 -34.21 -4.18
CA ALA A 49 50.44 -33.59 -5.29
C ALA A 49 49.23 -32.83 -4.71
N GLU A 50 49.05 -31.59 -5.16
CA GLU A 50 47.93 -30.75 -4.75
C GLU A 50 46.62 -31.53 -4.94
N PRO A 51 45.75 -31.62 -3.91
CA PRO A 51 44.54 -32.41 -4.03
C PRO A 51 43.73 -31.90 -5.21
N ILE A 52 43.54 -32.77 -6.21
CA ILE A 52 42.63 -32.48 -7.33
C ILE A 52 41.29 -32.17 -6.70
N ALA A 53 40.84 -30.91 -6.84
CA ALA A 53 39.57 -30.48 -6.28
C ALA A 53 38.48 -31.46 -6.73
N PRO A 54 37.61 -31.93 -5.81
CA PRO A 54 36.58 -32.88 -6.18
C PRO A 54 35.79 -32.32 -7.36
N VAL A 55 35.71 -33.09 -8.45
CA VAL A 55 34.83 -32.75 -9.57
C VAL A 55 33.45 -32.55 -8.98
N ARG A 56 32.97 -31.31 -9.02
CA ARG A 56 31.63 -30.98 -8.52
C ARG A 56 30.66 -31.83 -9.32
N GLN A 57 30.07 -32.84 -8.68
CA GLN A 57 28.97 -33.57 -9.29
C GLN A 57 27.90 -32.54 -9.67
N PRO A 58 27.40 -32.54 -10.91
CA PRO A 58 26.32 -31.63 -11.28
C PRO A 58 25.15 -31.94 -10.35
N VAL A 59 24.78 -30.95 -9.54
CA VAL A 59 23.58 -31.04 -8.71
C VAL A 59 22.43 -31.33 -9.68
N GLN A 60 21.83 -32.51 -9.57
CA GLN A 60 20.60 -32.80 -10.28
C GLN A 60 19.57 -31.81 -9.76
N GLN A 61 19.22 -30.82 -10.60
CA GLN A 61 18.18 -29.86 -10.30
C GLN A 61 16.87 -30.65 -10.17
N THR A 62 16.44 -30.89 -8.93
CA THR A 62 15.08 -31.31 -8.63
C THR A 62 14.14 -30.36 -9.35
N VAL A 63 13.17 -30.92 -10.09
CA VAL A 63 12.20 -30.18 -10.91
C VAL A 63 11.74 -28.94 -10.16
N GLU A 64 12.23 -27.80 -10.61
CA GLU A 64 12.00 -26.52 -9.95
C GLU A 64 10.52 -26.19 -10.08
N GLU A 65 9.78 -26.32 -8.97
CA GLU A 65 8.42 -25.83 -8.88
C GLU A 65 8.44 -24.35 -9.25
N GLN A 66 7.75 -24.01 -10.34
CA GLN A 66 7.88 -22.69 -10.97
C GLN A 66 7.13 -21.64 -10.14
N VAL A 67 7.81 -21.09 -9.14
CA VAL A 67 7.30 -19.94 -8.40
C VAL A 67 7.37 -18.72 -9.31
N LEU A 68 6.22 -18.34 -9.88
CA LEU A 68 6.08 -17.12 -10.67
C LEU A 68 6.20 -15.91 -9.75
N ASN A 69 7.16 -15.02 -10.04
CA ASN A 69 7.30 -13.77 -9.31
C ASN A 69 6.46 -12.67 -9.97
N PRO A 70 5.94 -11.70 -9.18
CA PRO A 70 5.31 -10.51 -9.74
C PRO A 70 6.25 -9.78 -10.70
N GLY A 71 5.78 -9.54 -11.93
CA GLY A 71 6.56 -8.96 -13.02
C GLY A 71 7.20 -9.97 -13.98
N ASP A 72 7.13 -11.27 -13.72
CA ASP A 72 7.62 -12.29 -14.66
C ASP A 72 6.71 -12.38 -15.91
N LEU A 73 7.34 -12.73 -17.04
CA LEU A 73 6.72 -12.98 -18.33
C LEU A 73 6.35 -14.46 -18.48
N ILE A 74 5.06 -14.74 -18.61
CA ILE A 74 4.54 -16.10 -18.80
C ILE A 74 4.57 -16.43 -20.30
N CYS A 75 5.36 -17.44 -20.67
CA CYS A 75 5.43 -17.89 -22.05
C CYS A 75 4.09 -18.47 -22.51
N GLY A 76 3.46 -17.87 -23.53
CA GLY A 76 2.19 -18.36 -24.08
C GLY A 76 2.24 -19.77 -24.69
N ARG A 77 3.42 -20.28 -25.07
CA ARG A 77 3.58 -21.61 -25.67
C ARG A 77 3.77 -22.73 -24.64
N CYS A 78 4.56 -22.51 -23.59
CA CYS A 78 4.96 -23.58 -22.65
C CYS A 78 4.68 -23.25 -21.18
N GLY A 79 4.07 -22.10 -20.88
CA GLY A 79 3.68 -21.69 -19.53
C GLY A 79 4.82 -21.25 -18.61
N LYS A 80 6.09 -21.38 -19.02
CA LYS A 80 7.23 -21.03 -18.16
C LYS A 80 7.28 -19.53 -17.87
N GLY A 81 7.48 -19.17 -16.60
CA GLY A 81 7.84 -17.82 -16.17
C GLY A 81 9.28 -17.45 -16.55
N ASN A 82 9.46 -16.24 -17.06
CA ASN A 82 10.74 -15.69 -17.47
C ASN A 82 10.91 -14.30 -16.86
N ALA A 83 12.15 -13.90 -16.55
CA ALA A 83 12.42 -12.55 -16.05
C ALA A 83 11.95 -11.48 -17.07
N PRO A 84 11.46 -10.31 -16.60
CA PRO A 84 10.91 -9.24 -17.45
C PRO A 84 11.89 -8.68 -18.47
N THR A 85 13.19 -8.88 -18.30
CA THR A 85 14.24 -8.41 -19.21
C THR A 85 14.53 -9.37 -20.36
N ARG A 86 13.87 -10.53 -20.45
CA ARG A 86 14.11 -11.52 -21.52
C ARG A 86 13.19 -11.33 -22.70
N ASN A 87 13.76 -11.48 -23.90
CA ASN A 87 13.02 -11.45 -25.16
C ASN A 87 12.52 -12.83 -25.61
N PHE A 88 13.17 -13.92 -25.17
CA PHE A 88 12.86 -15.30 -25.57
C PHE A 88 12.73 -16.24 -24.36
N CYS A 89 11.81 -17.20 -24.46
CA CYS A 89 11.54 -18.20 -23.43
C CYS A 89 12.74 -19.11 -23.19
N SER A 90 13.15 -19.22 -21.92
CA SER A 90 14.27 -20.05 -21.47
C SER A 90 14.03 -21.57 -21.52
N ARG A 91 12.82 -22.02 -21.89
CA ARG A 91 12.48 -23.46 -22.03
C ARG A 91 12.21 -23.87 -23.47
N CYS A 92 11.39 -23.12 -24.21
CA CYS A 92 10.97 -23.49 -25.57
C CYS A 92 11.45 -22.53 -26.67
N GLY A 93 12.18 -21.46 -26.33
CA GLY A 93 12.71 -20.50 -27.31
C GLY A 93 11.70 -19.55 -27.95
N ALA A 94 10.40 -19.67 -27.66
CA ALA A 94 9.38 -18.79 -28.22
C ALA A 94 9.59 -17.32 -27.81
N SER A 95 9.20 -16.39 -28.70
CA SER A 95 9.19 -14.95 -28.41
C SER A 95 8.29 -14.64 -27.21
N LEU A 96 8.76 -13.74 -26.36
CA LEU A 96 8.01 -13.23 -25.20
C LEU A 96 7.43 -11.83 -25.45
N ALA A 97 7.46 -11.33 -26.69
CA ALA A 97 6.93 -10.00 -27.01
C ALA A 97 5.44 -9.84 -26.63
N GLU A 98 4.66 -10.92 -26.76
CA GLU A 98 3.22 -10.96 -26.45
C GLU A 98 2.93 -11.71 -25.13
N SER A 99 3.94 -11.91 -24.29
CA SER A 99 3.79 -12.68 -23.05
C SER A 99 3.01 -11.92 -21.99
N GLN A 100 2.27 -12.66 -21.17
CA GLN A 100 1.47 -12.11 -20.09
C GLN A 100 2.37 -11.77 -18.91
N VAL A 101 2.27 -10.55 -18.39
CA VAL A 101 3.04 -10.12 -17.21
C VAL A 101 2.27 -10.48 -15.93
N VAL A 102 2.93 -11.16 -15.00
CA VAL A 102 2.35 -11.42 -13.67
C VAL A 102 2.08 -10.08 -12.97
N LYS A 103 0.81 -9.81 -12.64
CA LYS A 103 0.38 -8.54 -12.05
C LYS A 103 1.07 -8.27 -10.71
N THR A 104 1.74 -7.13 -10.59
CA THR A 104 2.21 -6.61 -9.31
C THR A 104 1.06 -5.94 -8.55
N SER A 105 0.93 -6.22 -7.26
CA SER A 105 0.00 -5.49 -6.40
C SER A 105 0.39 -4.02 -6.28
N TRP A 106 -0.60 -3.14 -6.29
CA TRP A 106 -0.42 -1.69 -6.35
C TRP A 106 0.43 -1.12 -5.20
N TRP A 107 0.25 -1.63 -3.97
CA TRP A 107 1.09 -1.26 -2.83
C TRP A 107 2.57 -1.61 -3.03
N ARG A 108 2.85 -2.77 -3.65
CA ARG A 108 4.21 -3.23 -3.92
C ARG A 108 4.86 -2.41 -5.03
N ARG A 109 4.06 -1.81 -5.93
CA ARG A 109 4.52 -0.84 -6.93
C ARG A 109 4.88 0.52 -6.31
N LEU A 110 4.11 0.99 -5.32
CA LEU A 110 4.36 2.27 -4.65
C LEU A 110 5.52 2.21 -3.63
N PHE A 111 5.62 1.11 -2.87
CA PHE A 111 6.64 0.96 -1.83
C PHE A 111 7.84 0.09 -2.24
N GLY A 112 7.80 -0.49 -3.45
CA GLY A 112 8.88 -1.31 -3.98
C GLY A 112 10.14 -0.48 -4.22
N ARG A 113 11.29 -0.98 -3.76
CA ARG A 113 12.59 -0.39 -4.10
C ARG A 113 12.88 -0.65 -5.58
N LYS A 114 12.98 0.40 -6.40
CA LYS A 114 13.45 0.26 -7.78
C LYS A 114 14.86 -0.38 -7.80
N PRO A 115 15.12 -1.39 -8.65
CA PRO A 115 16.47 -1.89 -8.86
C PRO A 115 17.41 -0.73 -9.21
N LYS A 116 18.60 -0.71 -8.65
CA LYS A 116 19.58 0.33 -8.99
C LYS A 116 20.09 0.08 -10.40
N GLU A 117 19.74 0.96 -11.32
CA GLU A 117 20.32 0.97 -12.65
C GLU A 117 21.79 1.41 -12.55
N HIS A 118 22.68 0.53 -12.99
CA HIS A 118 24.10 0.84 -13.10
C HIS A 118 24.37 1.28 -14.55
N LYS A 119 25.06 2.41 -14.73
CA LYS A 119 25.53 2.83 -16.06
C LYS A 119 26.39 1.72 -16.67
N ALA A 120 26.26 1.49 -17.97
CA ALA A 120 27.10 0.54 -18.70
C ALA A 120 28.59 0.84 -18.44
N GLY A 121 29.37 -0.18 -18.05
CA GLY A 121 30.78 -0.05 -17.64
C GLY A 121 31.01 0.09 -16.13
N ALA A 122 29.98 0.28 -15.30
CA ALA A 122 30.14 0.26 -13.86
C ALA A 122 30.17 -1.18 -13.33
N ARG A 123 31.33 -1.66 -12.88
CA ARG A 123 31.48 -2.94 -12.17
C ARG A 123 31.21 -2.76 -10.67
N PRO A 124 30.10 -3.26 -10.10
CA PRO A 124 29.90 -3.27 -8.66
C PRO A 124 30.77 -4.38 -8.06
N GLY A 125 31.79 -4.02 -7.30
CA GLY A 125 32.74 -4.97 -6.73
C GLY A 125 33.86 -4.25 -5.99
N LYS A 126 34.76 -5.02 -5.36
CA LYS A 126 35.80 -4.56 -4.41
C LYS A 126 36.66 -3.39 -4.95
N ASP A 127 36.82 -3.30 -6.27
CA ASP A 127 37.64 -2.31 -6.99
C ASP A 127 36.81 -1.27 -7.79
N GLY A 128 35.48 -1.35 -7.73
CA GLY A 128 34.58 -0.35 -8.30
C GLY A 128 34.37 0.81 -7.33
N VAL A 129 34.39 2.04 -7.85
CA VAL A 129 34.25 3.33 -7.16
C VAL A 129 33.53 3.15 -5.82
N ARG A 130 34.30 2.99 -4.74
CA ARG A 130 33.75 3.02 -3.38
C ARG A 130 33.05 4.36 -3.30
N ARG A 131 31.72 4.35 -3.31
CA ARG A 131 30.95 5.54 -2.97
C ARG A 131 31.35 5.82 -1.53
N ARG A 132 32.33 6.69 -1.32
CA ARG A 132 32.55 7.35 -0.03
C ARG A 132 31.22 8.03 0.23
N THR A 133 30.30 7.34 0.89
CA THR A 133 29.21 8.01 1.56
C THR A 133 29.93 8.79 2.63
N GLY A 134 30.31 10.03 2.31
CA GLY A 134 31.04 10.90 3.22
C GLY A 134 30.30 10.97 4.54
N ARG A 135 30.99 11.40 5.62
CA ARG A 135 30.39 11.55 6.95
C ARG A 135 28.99 12.18 6.93
N ALA A 136 28.73 13.11 6.00
CA ALA A 136 27.42 13.70 5.72
C ALA A 136 26.31 12.69 5.33
N GLY A 137 26.60 11.67 4.53
CA GLY A 137 25.64 10.64 4.11
C GLY A 137 25.37 9.55 5.17
N ALA A 138 26.24 9.40 6.16
CA ALA A 138 25.99 8.60 7.36
C ALA A 138 25.17 9.41 8.38
N ALA A 139 25.55 10.66 8.62
CA ALA A 139 24.83 11.59 9.48
C ALA A 139 23.37 11.82 9.02
N ARG A 140 23.13 12.08 7.72
CA ARG A 140 21.77 12.20 7.17
C ARG A 140 20.92 10.93 7.37
N ARG A 141 21.53 9.74 7.33
CA ARG A 141 20.83 8.48 7.57
C ARG A 141 20.49 8.27 9.03
N THR A 142 21.35 8.70 9.95
CA THR A 142 21.08 8.64 11.40
C THR A 142 20.02 9.66 11.79
N VAL A 143 20.14 10.91 11.33
CA VAL A 143 19.15 11.97 11.53
C VAL A 143 17.79 11.55 10.97
N GLY A 144 17.74 11.01 9.75
CA GLY A 144 16.49 10.50 9.17
C GLY A 144 15.85 9.33 9.93
N LYS A 145 16.65 8.47 10.60
CA LYS A 145 16.12 7.42 11.47
C LYS A 145 15.56 7.98 12.78
N VAL A 146 16.22 8.97 13.38
CA VAL A 146 15.76 9.62 14.61
C VAL A 146 14.47 10.39 14.35
N ILE A 147 14.42 11.19 13.28
CA ILE A 147 13.19 11.92 12.88
C ILE A 147 12.05 10.94 12.64
N ARG A 148 12.28 9.84 11.90
CA ARG A 148 11.22 8.84 11.64
C ARG A 148 10.69 8.20 12.92
N ARG A 149 11.58 7.91 13.89
CA ARG A 149 11.17 7.37 15.19
C ARG A 149 10.38 8.40 16.00
N ALA A 150 10.82 9.66 16.02
CA ALA A 150 10.10 10.74 16.69
C ALA A 150 8.70 10.94 16.08
N VAL A 151 8.58 10.95 14.76
CA VAL A 151 7.28 11.01 14.06
C VAL A 151 6.40 9.81 14.41
N ALA A 152 6.95 8.58 14.41
CA ALA A 152 6.17 7.39 14.77
C ALA A 152 5.65 7.45 16.21
N VAL A 153 6.48 7.89 17.16
CA VAL A 153 6.07 8.08 18.56
C VAL A 153 5.01 9.17 18.68
N ALA A 154 5.17 10.29 17.97
CA ALA A 154 4.19 11.37 17.95
C ALA A 154 2.84 10.90 17.39
N LEU A 155 2.83 10.10 16.32
CA LEU A 155 1.60 9.52 15.75
C LEU A 155 0.90 8.58 16.73
N ILE A 156 1.65 7.73 17.43
CA ILE A 156 1.10 6.83 18.46
C ILE A 156 0.49 7.63 19.61
N PHE A 157 1.21 8.65 20.11
CA PHE A 157 0.69 9.53 21.15
C PHE A 157 -0.54 10.31 20.68
N SER A 158 -0.54 10.82 19.45
CA SER A 158 -1.69 11.50 18.87
C SER A 158 -2.90 10.56 18.77
N ALA A 159 -2.70 9.30 18.38
CA ALA A 159 -3.77 8.29 18.34
C ALA A 159 -4.29 7.95 19.75
N LEU A 160 -3.41 7.89 20.75
CA LEU A 160 -3.78 7.66 22.14
C LEU A 160 -4.56 8.84 22.74
N ILE A 161 -4.11 10.07 22.50
CA ILE A 161 -4.80 11.30 22.93
C ILE A 161 -6.15 11.38 22.22
N TYR A 162 -6.20 11.11 20.91
CA TYR A 162 -7.46 10.96 20.19
C TYR A 162 -8.33 9.87 20.81
N ALA A 163 -7.80 8.74 21.28
CA ALA A 163 -8.60 7.67 21.87
C ALA A 163 -9.13 7.96 23.30
N LEU A 164 -8.47 8.84 24.06
CA LEU A 164 -8.74 9.01 25.49
C LEU A 164 -9.23 10.41 25.87
N TYR A 165 -9.09 11.41 24.99
CA TYR A 165 -9.39 12.81 25.29
C TYR A 165 -10.46 13.37 24.34
N GLN A 166 -11.72 13.40 24.82
CA GLN A 166 -12.90 13.86 24.08
C GLN A 166 -12.78 15.27 23.46
N PRO A 167 -12.26 16.31 24.17
CA PRO A 167 -12.13 17.65 23.60
C PRO A 167 -11.22 17.71 22.37
N PHE A 168 -10.18 16.88 22.34
CA PHE A 168 -9.24 16.80 21.21
C PHE A 168 -9.82 16.02 20.02
N ARG A 169 -10.65 15.00 20.27
CA ARG A 169 -11.44 14.36 19.21
C ARG A 169 -12.36 15.36 18.52
N SER A 170 -13.08 16.16 19.31
CA SER A 170 -14.00 17.17 18.79
C SER A 170 -13.23 18.21 17.97
N ALA A 171 -12.16 18.79 18.52
CA ALA A 171 -11.32 19.76 17.81
C ALA A 171 -10.72 19.21 16.49
N ILE A 172 -10.24 17.96 16.47
CA ILE A 172 -9.73 17.32 15.25
C ILE A 172 -10.86 17.04 14.26
N ASN A 173 -12.02 16.55 14.69
CA ASN A 173 -13.10 16.26 13.76
C ASN A 173 -13.63 17.55 13.11
N THR A 174 -13.73 18.66 13.87
CA THR A 174 -14.10 19.97 13.33
C THR A 174 -13.01 20.54 12.41
N ALA A 175 -11.73 20.40 12.78
CA ALA A 175 -10.61 20.83 11.93
C ALA A 175 -10.41 19.95 10.69
N ALA A 176 -10.70 18.65 10.77
CA ALA A 176 -10.60 17.71 9.65
C ALA A 176 -11.65 18.00 8.59
N VAL A 177 -12.89 18.34 8.98
CA VAL A 177 -13.92 18.83 8.05
C VAL A 177 -13.45 20.14 7.38
N GLY A 178 -12.82 21.05 8.12
CA GLY A 178 -12.22 22.28 7.58
C GLY A 178 -10.99 22.06 6.68
N LEU A 179 -10.32 20.90 6.78
CA LEU A 179 -9.20 20.54 5.91
C LEU A 179 -9.68 19.81 4.64
N TRP A 180 -10.75 19.02 4.74
CA TRP A 180 -11.38 18.40 3.56
C TRP A 180 -11.96 19.44 2.59
N SER A 181 -12.51 20.54 3.10
CA SER A 181 -12.97 21.67 2.27
C SER A 181 -11.83 22.44 1.59
N GLN A 182 -10.60 22.35 2.10
CA GLN A 182 -9.41 22.92 1.44
C GLN A 182 -8.80 21.99 0.37
N VAL A 183 -9.01 20.68 0.46
CA VAL A 183 -8.47 19.71 -0.53
C VAL A 183 -9.39 19.59 -1.75
N THR A 184 -10.69 19.88 -1.63
CA THR A 184 -11.59 20.05 -2.80
C THR A 184 -11.22 21.26 -3.65
N GLY A 185 -10.56 22.28 -3.09
CA GLY A 185 -10.03 23.43 -3.83
C GLY A 185 -8.89 23.11 -4.81
N ILE A 186 -8.34 21.88 -4.81
CA ILE A 186 -7.27 21.46 -5.72
C ILE A 186 -7.82 20.99 -7.08
N PHE A 187 -9.15 20.87 -7.21
CA PHE A 187 -9.85 20.64 -8.47
C PHE A 187 -10.69 21.86 -8.85
N GLU A 188 -10.07 23.05 -8.92
CA GLU A 188 -10.68 24.26 -9.53
C GLU A 188 -10.93 24.03 -11.03
N ALA A 189 -11.88 23.15 -11.35
CA ALA A 189 -12.75 23.42 -12.48
C ALA A 189 -13.41 24.76 -12.19
N LYS A 190 -13.27 25.71 -13.10
CA LYS A 190 -13.99 26.98 -13.02
C LYS A 190 -15.47 26.65 -12.82
N LEU A 191 -16.04 27.04 -11.69
CA LEU A 191 -17.45 26.82 -11.41
C LEU A 191 -18.25 28.03 -11.90
N ASN A 192 -19.29 27.80 -12.68
CA ASN A 192 -20.21 28.84 -13.12
C ASN A 192 -21.47 28.79 -12.24
N PRO A 193 -21.97 29.94 -11.75
CA PRO A 193 -23.23 29.99 -11.01
C PRO A 193 -24.40 29.64 -11.92
N VAL A 194 -25.34 28.85 -11.42
CA VAL A 194 -26.58 28.46 -12.09
C VAL A 194 -27.74 29.13 -11.38
N HIS A 195 -28.46 29.99 -12.09
CA HIS A 195 -29.63 30.67 -11.56
C HIS A 195 -30.91 29.98 -12.06
N PRO A 196 -31.75 29.42 -11.18
CA PRO A 196 -33.02 28.86 -11.58
C PRO A 196 -33.97 29.96 -12.06
N ILE A 197 -34.70 29.71 -13.14
CA ILE A 197 -35.71 30.62 -13.68
C ILE A 197 -37.04 30.56 -12.92
N LYS A 198 -37.23 29.51 -12.12
CA LYS A 198 -38.44 29.33 -11.30
C LYS A 198 -38.11 28.52 -10.06
N VAL A 199 -38.62 28.98 -8.93
CA VAL A 199 -38.57 28.27 -7.65
C VAL A 199 -39.97 28.20 -7.05
N THR A 200 -40.41 27.01 -6.68
CA THR A 200 -41.71 26.76 -6.02
C THR A 200 -41.52 25.87 -4.81
N ALA A 201 -42.43 25.93 -3.84
CA ALA A 201 -42.41 25.06 -2.68
C ALA A 201 -43.77 24.38 -2.46
N THR A 202 -43.77 23.22 -1.79
CA THR A 202 -44.99 22.54 -1.33
C THR A 202 -45.78 23.37 -0.32
N ALA A 203 -45.08 24.16 0.50
CA ALA A 203 -45.67 25.12 1.42
C ALA A 203 -44.71 26.29 1.63
N GLN A 204 -45.26 27.41 2.11
CA GLN A 204 -44.50 28.58 2.50
C GLN A 204 -45.26 29.36 3.56
N THR A 205 -44.54 29.92 4.53
CA THR A 205 -45.09 30.80 5.56
C THR A 205 -45.21 32.23 5.01
N ASN A 206 -46.15 33.02 5.56
CA ASN A 206 -46.40 34.38 5.09
C ASN A 206 -45.12 35.24 5.18
N GLY A 207 -44.77 35.93 4.09
CA GLY A 207 -43.54 36.73 4.01
C GLY A 207 -42.26 35.95 3.69
N HIS A 208 -42.31 34.61 3.66
CA HIS A 208 -41.15 33.72 3.50
C HIS A 208 -41.32 32.77 2.31
N SER A 209 -41.51 33.32 1.11
CA SER A 209 -41.84 32.56 -0.09
C SER A 209 -40.64 31.84 -0.70
N ALA A 210 -40.92 30.82 -1.52
CA ALA A 210 -39.89 29.95 -2.11
C ALA A 210 -38.77 30.68 -2.88
N PRO A 211 -39.03 31.74 -3.68
CA PRO A 211 -37.98 32.44 -4.42
C PRO A 211 -36.91 33.11 -3.55
N LEU A 212 -37.20 33.37 -2.27
CA LEU A 212 -36.25 33.98 -1.33
C LEU A 212 -35.05 33.08 -1.03
N VAL A 213 -35.10 31.79 -1.38
CA VAL A 213 -33.96 30.89 -1.22
C VAL A 213 -32.90 31.05 -2.32
N THR A 214 -33.14 31.91 -3.32
CA THR A 214 -32.24 32.14 -4.46
C THR A 214 -32.18 33.63 -4.86
N ASP A 215 -32.57 34.52 -3.95
CA ASP A 215 -32.66 35.95 -4.24
C ASP A 215 -31.30 36.65 -4.08
N ASN A 216 -30.25 35.91 -3.71
CA ASN A 216 -28.90 36.39 -3.46
C ASN A 216 -28.84 37.38 -2.27
N ALA A 217 -29.86 37.39 -1.41
CA ALA A 217 -29.94 38.20 -0.21
C ALA A 217 -29.82 37.32 1.04
N LYS A 218 -28.74 37.50 1.80
CA LYS A 218 -28.42 36.66 2.96
C LYS A 218 -29.24 37.00 4.22
N ASN A 219 -30.18 37.92 4.11
CA ASN A 219 -31.02 38.42 5.20
C ASN A 219 -32.51 38.14 4.98
N THR A 220 -32.85 37.47 3.88
CA THR A 220 -34.18 36.91 3.60
C THR A 220 -34.09 35.38 3.75
N PHE A 221 -35.25 34.73 3.81
CA PHE A 221 -35.31 33.28 3.89
C PHE A 221 -36.66 32.76 3.44
N TRP A 222 -36.66 31.56 2.87
CA TRP A 222 -37.85 30.74 2.74
C TRP A 222 -38.13 30.01 4.05
N ALA A 223 -39.41 29.89 4.41
CA ALA A 223 -39.84 29.10 5.55
C ALA A 223 -41.12 28.32 5.25
N ALA A 224 -41.27 27.16 5.86
CA ALA A 224 -42.47 26.32 5.73
C ALA A 224 -42.70 25.50 7.01
N PRO A 225 -43.91 24.98 7.27
CA PRO A 225 -44.18 24.14 8.44
C PRO A 225 -43.24 22.94 8.55
N GLY A 226 -42.61 22.73 9.71
CA GLY A 226 -41.67 21.64 9.96
C GLY A 226 -42.31 20.33 10.46
N ASP A 227 -43.64 20.22 10.38
CA ASP A 227 -44.42 19.06 10.83
C ASP A 227 -44.46 17.91 9.82
N ARG A 228 -44.03 18.18 8.58
CA ARG A 228 -43.96 17.23 7.46
C ARG A 228 -42.80 17.58 6.54
N GLU A 229 -42.51 16.66 5.65
CA GLU A 229 -41.53 16.86 4.58
C GLU A 229 -41.95 18.02 3.66
N GLN A 230 -41.00 18.92 3.41
CA GLN A 230 -41.18 20.07 2.53
C GLN A 230 -40.30 19.92 1.31
N VAL A 231 -40.81 20.33 0.16
CA VAL A 231 -40.11 20.19 -1.12
C VAL A 231 -40.00 21.56 -1.78
N LEU A 232 -38.79 21.95 -2.14
CA LEU A 232 -38.47 23.07 -3.02
C LEU A 232 -38.17 22.52 -4.42
N VAL A 233 -38.75 23.11 -5.46
CA VAL A 233 -38.52 22.72 -6.85
C VAL A 233 -37.86 23.87 -7.58
N PHE A 234 -36.66 23.62 -8.07
CA PHE A 234 -35.86 24.56 -8.86
C PHE A 234 -35.93 24.14 -10.33
N THR A 235 -36.26 25.08 -11.22
CA THR A 235 -36.28 24.86 -12.67
C THR A 235 -35.23 25.72 -13.33
N PHE A 236 -34.44 25.14 -14.23
CA PHE A 236 -33.36 25.81 -14.96
C PHE A 236 -33.81 26.15 -16.39
N ASP A 237 -33.18 27.16 -17.01
CA ASP A 237 -33.39 27.53 -18.41
C ASP A 237 -32.64 26.63 -19.41
N HIS A 238 -31.67 25.86 -18.92
CA HIS A 238 -30.92 24.86 -19.68
C HIS A 238 -30.70 23.59 -18.84
N PRO A 239 -30.38 22.44 -19.46
CA PRO A 239 -29.86 21.29 -18.74
C PRO A 239 -28.56 21.66 -18.04
N ALA A 240 -28.51 21.57 -16.71
CA ALA A 240 -27.40 22.00 -15.89
C ALA A 240 -26.66 20.80 -15.26
N ASP A 241 -25.33 20.86 -15.23
CA ASP A 241 -24.46 19.83 -14.66
C ASP A 241 -23.92 20.28 -13.28
N LEU A 242 -24.81 20.33 -12.29
CA LEU A 242 -24.50 20.83 -10.94
C LEU A 242 -23.35 20.05 -10.27
N ARG A 243 -22.38 20.77 -9.73
CA ARG A 243 -21.21 20.24 -9.01
C ARG A 243 -21.17 20.63 -7.54
N LYS A 244 -21.77 21.76 -7.19
CA LYS A 244 -21.70 22.32 -5.85
C LYS A 244 -22.94 23.13 -5.53
N ALA A 245 -23.36 23.09 -4.28
CA ALA A 245 -24.23 24.08 -3.68
C ALA A 245 -23.50 24.82 -2.54
N ILE A 246 -23.82 26.09 -2.34
CA ILE A 246 -23.56 26.81 -1.11
C ILE A 246 -24.90 27.01 -0.41
N VAL A 247 -25.05 26.50 0.80
CA VAL A 247 -26.31 26.54 1.54
C VAL A 247 -26.16 27.37 2.81
N TYR A 248 -27.08 28.30 3.00
CA TYR A 248 -27.30 29.06 4.23
C TYR A 248 -28.57 28.54 4.90
N SER A 249 -28.41 27.90 6.05
CA SER A 249 -29.51 27.23 6.77
C SER A 249 -30.14 28.10 7.84
N GLY A 250 -31.44 27.90 8.08
CA GLY A 250 -32.18 28.57 9.15
C GLY A 250 -32.68 29.95 8.79
N ASP A 251 -33.16 30.65 9.81
CA ASP A 251 -33.56 32.06 9.76
C ASP A 251 -32.31 32.93 9.81
N ALA A 252 -32.13 33.76 8.78
CA ALA A 252 -30.97 34.63 8.63
C ALA A 252 -30.80 35.69 9.75
N ALA A 253 -31.91 36.15 10.34
CA ALA A 253 -31.90 37.15 11.40
C ALA A 253 -31.72 36.52 12.78
N ASN A 254 -32.29 35.33 12.98
CA ASN A 254 -32.22 34.60 14.24
C ASN A 254 -32.10 33.09 14.01
N PHE A 255 -30.89 32.62 13.76
CA PHE A 255 -30.58 31.21 13.45
C PHE A 255 -31.32 30.14 14.30
N PRO A 256 -31.41 30.25 15.64
CA PRO A 256 -32.15 29.28 16.43
C PRO A 256 -33.69 29.33 16.27
N ALA A 257 -34.28 30.39 15.71
CA ALA A 257 -35.72 30.65 15.70
C ALA A 257 -36.56 29.64 14.89
N ALA A 258 -35.99 29.04 13.84
CA ALA A 258 -36.68 28.10 12.95
C ALA A 258 -35.89 26.79 12.85
N HIS A 259 -36.55 25.65 12.67
CA HIS A 259 -35.90 24.39 12.34
C HIS A 259 -34.90 24.58 11.17
N ARG A 260 -33.75 23.90 11.23
CA ARG A 260 -32.73 23.96 10.18
C ARG A 260 -32.64 22.61 9.50
N PRO A 261 -32.48 22.55 8.18
CA PRO A 261 -32.32 21.28 7.49
C PRO A 261 -31.04 20.57 7.95
N GLN A 262 -31.19 19.31 8.35
CA GLN A 262 -30.07 18.40 8.63
C GLN A 262 -29.73 17.59 7.38
N LYS A 263 -30.75 17.20 6.62
CA LYS A 263 -30.60 16.39 5.42
C LYS A 263 -31.53 16.88 4.33
N LEU A 264 -30.97 17.07 3.14
CA LEU A 264 -31.67 17.42 1.92
C LEU A 264 -31.53 16.27 0.93
N HIS A 265 -32.64 15.73 0.46
CA HIS A 265 -32.68 14.70 -0.57
C HIS A 265 -33.02 15.34 -1.91
N LEU A 266 -32.08 15.32 -2.84
CA LEU A 266 -32.24 15.89 -4.17
C LEU A 266 -32.74 14.81 -5.13
N VAL A 267 -33.78 15.13 -5.89
CA VAL A 267 -34.31 14.31 -6.99
C VAL A 267 -34.22 15.13 -8.26
N PHE A 268 -33.36 14.71 -9.19
CA PHE A 268 -33.18 15.39 -10.47
C PHE A 268 -34.26 14.96 -11.47
N SER A 269 -34.55 15.81 -12.46
CA SER A 269 -35.49 15.45 -13.55
C SER A 269 -35.05 14.22 -14.37
N THR A 270 -33.78 13.83 -14.27
CA THR A 270 -33.23 12.60 -14.86
C THR A 270 -33.61 11.32 -14.08
N GLY A 271 -34.25 11.46 -12.91
CA GLY A 271 -34.61 10.37 -12.01
C GLY A 271 -33.48 9.93 -11.08
N LYS A 272 -32.28 10.50 -11.20
CA LYS A 272 -31.18 10.26 -10.26
C LYS A 272 -31.38 11.06 -8.98
N THR A 273 -30.72 10.62 -7.91
CA THR A 273 -30.83 11.25 -6.60
C THR A 273 -29.47 11.49 -5.95
N TYR A 274 -29.45 12.44 -5.01
CA TYR A 274 -28.27 12.76 -4.21
C TYR A 274 -28.69 13.22 -2.81
N ASP A 275 -28.00 12.73 -1.78
CA ASP A 275 -28.25 13.10 -0.38
C ASP A 275 -27.20 14.10 0.09
N MET A 276 -27.65 15.29 0.48
CA MET A 276 -26.85 16.34 1.07
C MET A 276 -27.05 16.36 2.59
N ALA A 277 -25.96 16.20 3.33
CA ALA A 277 -25.94 16.39 4.78
C ALA A 277 -25.44 17.80 5.11
N LEU A 278 -26.15 18.47 6.01
CA LEU A 278 -25.82 19.82 6.47
C LEU A 278 -25.46 19.80 7.96
N ALA A 279 -24.52 20.64 8.34
CA ALA A 279 -24.19 20.93 9.73
C ALA A 279 -25.15 21.98 10.30
N ASP A 280 -25.32 21.95 11.62
CA ASP A 280 -26.11 22.94 12.35
C ASP A 280 -25.28 24.21 12.60
N THR A 281 -25.13 25.05 11.57
CA THR A 281 -24.36 26.30 11.62
C THR A 281 -25.02 27.41 10.79
N PRO A 282 -24.94 28.69 11.23
CA PRO A 282 -25.36 29.84 10.43
C PRO A 282 -24.39 30.18 9.28
N ASP A 283 -23.17 29.64 9.31
CA ASP A 283 -22.15 29.91 8.30
C ASP A 283 -22.49 29.22 6.95
N PRO A 284 -22.01 29.75 5.81
CA PRO A 284 -22.16 29.11 4.51
C PRO A 284 -21.54 27.71 4.49
N GLN A 285 -22.26 26.77 3.89
CA GLN A 285 -21.81 25.39 3.75
C GLN A 285 -21.67 25.02 2.29
N GLU A 286 -20.45 24.72 1.85
CA GLU A 286 -20.19 24.20 0.52
C GLU A 286 -20.43 22.68 0.51
N VAL A 287 -21.40 22.22 -0.26
CA VAL A 287 -21.73 20.80 -0.40
C VAL A 287 -21.53 20.39 -1.85
N PRO A 288 -20.80 19.29 -2.13
CA PRO A 288 -20.76 18.73 -3.48
C PRO A 288 -22.15 18.27 -3.93
N ILE A 289 -22.37 18.32 -5.24
CA ILE A 289 -23.53 17.70 -5.89
C ILE A 289 -23.01 16.71 -6.93
N GLU A 290 -23.59 15.52 -6.93
CA GLU A 290 -23.33 14.47 -7.91
C GLU A 290 -24.63 14.06 -8.60
N HIS A 291 -24.51 13.37 -9.73
CA HIS A 291 -25.63 12.76 -10.46
C HIS A 291 -26.64 13.74 -11.09
N SER A 292 -26.24 15.00 -11.26
CA SER A 292 -27.05 16.07 -11.84
C SER A 292 -26.98 16.14 -13.37
N GLU A 293 -26.25 15.24 -14.05
CA GLU A 293 -25.89 15.42 -15.46
C GLU A 293 -27.12 15.60 -16.37
N GLY A 294 -27.24 16.76 -17.01
CA GLY A 294 -28.35 17.13 -17.89
C GLY A 294 -29.67 17.42 -17.17
N ALA A 295 -29.66 17.72 -15.87
CA ALA A 295 -30.87 18.00 -15.11
C ALA A 295 -31.47 19.36 -15.48
N THR A 296 -32.75 19.38 -15.83
CA THR A 296 -33.53 20.60 -16.13
C THR A 296 -34.28 21.14 -14.90
N SER A 297 -34.46 20.30 -13.90
CA SER A 297 -35.01 20.68 -12.60
C SER A 297 -34.46 19.78 -11.50
N VAL A 298 -34.49 20.29 -10.27
CA VAL A 298 -34.20 19.52 -9.06
C VAL A 298 -35.29 19.76 -8.02
N GLU A 299 -35.83 18.68 -7.49
CA GLU A 299 -36.66 18.69 -6.29
C GLU A 299 -35.76 18.48 -5.07
N LEU A 300 -35.82 19.39 -4.11
CA LEU A 300 -35.05 19.38 -2.89
C LEU A 300 -36.00 19.10 -1.74
N HIS A 301 -35.92 17.88 -1.22
CA HIS A 301 -36.77 17.37 -0.16
C HIS A 301 -36.08 17.52 1.19
N VAL A 302 -36.74 18.18 2.13
CA VAL A 302 -36.23 18.35 3.51
C VAL A 302 -36.57 17.11 4.32
N THR A 303 -35.64 16.15 4.39
CA THR A 303 -35.86 14.82 4.98
C THR A 303 -35.37 14.69 6.42
N GLY A 304 -34.57 15.64 6.91
CA GLY A 304 -34.07 15.67 8.29
C GLY A 304 -33.96 17.10 8.81
N LEU A 305 -34.16 17.28 10.11
CA LEU A 305 -34.19 18.59 10.76
C LEU A 305 -33.37 18.62 12.06
N TYR A 306 -32.60 19.68 12.24
CA TYR A 306 -32.22 20.16 13.56
C TYR A 306 -33.40 20.95 14.12
N ARG A 307 -34.01 20.46 15.20
CA ARG A 307 -35.23 21.06 15.77
C ARG A 307 -34.94 22.31 16.59
N SER A 308 -35.81 23.29 16.46
CA SER A 308 -35.80 24.54 17.23
C SER A 308 -36.69 24.39 18.45
N LEU A 309 -36.35 25.12 19.51
CA LEU A 309 -37.21 25.30 20.68
C LEU A 309 -38.13 26.52 20.54
N ASP A 310 -37.80 27.45 19.64
CA ASP A 310 -38.41 28.78 19.52
C ASP A 310 -39.43 28.87 18.40
N GLY A 311 -39.39 27.94 17.43
CA GLY A 311 -40.32 27.90 16.30
C GLY A 311 -40.51 26.51 15.71
N THR A 312 -41.60 26.36 14.97
CA THR A 312 -42.07 25.09 14.37
C THR A 312 -41.79 24.99 12.87
N ASP A 313 -41.43 26.10 12.23
CA ASP A 313 -41.18 26.15 10.80
C ASP A 313 -39.74 25.74 10.52
N VAL A 314 -39.48 25.13 9.36
CA VAL A 314 -38.14 24.98 8.80
C VAL A 314 -37.82 26.19 7.94
N ALA A 315 -36.58 26.69 8.05
CA ALA A 315 -36.10 27.81 7.25
C ALA A 315 -34.80 27.50 6.52
N ILE A 316 -34.67 28.06 5.32
CA ILE A 316 -33.45 28.07 4.51
C ILE A 316 -33.29 29.50 4.00
N SER A 317 -32.15 30.11 4.28
CA SER A 317 -31.89 31.50 3.92
C SER A 317 -31.54 31.63 2.44
N GLU A 318 -30.59 30.84 1.95
CA GLU A 318 -30.11 30.94 0.57
C GLU A 318 -29.50 29.61 0.11
N ILE A 319 -29.67 29.29 -1.17
CA ILE A 319 -29.03 28.17 -1.89
C ILE A 319 -28.46 28.71 -3.20
N GLU A 320 -27.14 28.72 -3.30
CA GLU A 320 -26.43 29.05 -4.53
C GLU A 320 -25.99 27.75 -5.23
N LEU A 321 -26.33 27.58 -6.50
CA LEU A 321 -26.01 26.38 -7.28
C LEU A 321 -24.89 26.68 -8.29
N PHE A 322 -24.00 25.71 -8.51
CA PHE A 322 -22.87 25.86 -9.42
C PHE A 322 -22.68 24.63 -10.29
N GLU A 323 -22.36 24.84 -11.55
CA GLU A 323 -22.00 23.79 -12.52
C GLU A 323 -20.53 23.89 -12.96
N ALA A 324 -20.05 22.85 -13.65
CA ALA A 324 -18.74 22.88 -14.27
C ALA A 324 -18.73 23.87 -15.45
N GLY A 325 -17.71 24.75 -15.51
CA GLY A 325 -17.56 25.77 -16.54
C GLY A 325 -16.49 25.51 -17.60
#